data_AF-A0A497AQT1-F1
#
_entry.id   AF-A0A497AQT1-F1
#
_cell.length_a   1.000
_cell.length_b   1.000
_cell.length_c   1.000
_cell.angle_alpha   90.00
_cell.angle_beta   90.00
_cell.angle_gamma   90.00
#
_symmetry.space_group_name_H-M   'P 1'
#
loop_
_entity.id
_entity.type
_entity.pdbx_description
1 polymer ?
#
loop_
_entity_poly.entity_id
_entity_poly.type
_entity_poly.pdbx_seq_one_letter_code
_entity_poly.pdbx_strand_id
1 'polypeptide(L)'
;MVRELQALAEIAHILGYREDEKRWKAQAEELTARINAFLWDEETGFYYDREIDGTWVKIKTPAGLFPLFAGVASPAQAERLVKHLTNPVEFWAHMPVPTVALDEPVYEPDMWRGPVWLAPNFIVIEGLRRYGYQDLAKELKERTLAEVDRWYQTTGCLWEFYDPRGEVPPSKLRRKWRKYRPPYPLASPIPDMQSLTGACFVALLLGEGRP
;
A
#
# COMPACT_ATOMS: atom_id res chain seq x y z
N MET A 1 -4.79 -8.02 -10.58
CA MET A 1 -5.73 -8.57 -11.59
C MET A 1 -6.64 -7.52 -12.22
N VAL A 2 -7.54 -6.80 -11.53
CA VAL A 2 -8.42 -5.79 -12.23
C VAL A 2 -7.61 -4.69 -12.93
N ARG A 3 -6.65 -4.06 -12.24
CA ARG A 3 -5.81 -3.00 -12.86
C ARG A 3 -4.96 -3.52 -14.02
N GLU A 4 -4.55 -4.78 -13.96
CA GLU A 4 -3.81 -5.46 -15.04
C GLU A 4 -4.69 -5.64 -16.27
N LEU A 5 -5.93 -6.11 -16.12
CA LEU A 5 -6.89 -6.21 -17.23
C LEU A 5 -7.18 -4.84 -17.86
N GLN A 6 -7.31 -3.80 -17.03
CA GLN A 6 -7.46 -2.43 -17.52
C GLN A 6 -6.24 -1.97 -18.34
N ALA A 7 -5.01 -2.28 -17.88
CA ALA A 7 -3.79 -1.96 -18.60
C ALA A 7 -3.67 -2.74 -19.93
N LEU A 8 -4.04 -4.03 -19.93
CA LEU A 8 -4.09 -4.84 -21.16
C LEU A 8 -5.11 -4.28 -22.15
N ALA A 9 -6.27 -3.80 -21.68
CA ALA A 9 -7.26 -3.15 -22.54
C ALA A 9 -6.71 -1.86 -23.16
N GLU A 10 -5.96 -1.06 -22.39
CA GLU A 10 -5.32 0.17 -22.86
C GLU A 10 -4.22 -0.10 -23.88
N ILE A 11 -3.37 -1.10 -23.63
CA ILE A 11 -2.35 -1.55 -24.59
C ILE A 11 -3.01 -2.05 -25.89
N ALA A 12 -4.05 -2.88 -25.78
CA ALA A 12 -4.79 -3.37 -26.95
C ALA A 12 -5.42 -2.22 -27.75
N HIS A 13 -5.95 -1.21 -27.08
CA HIS A 13 -6.48 0.00 -27.71
C HIS A 13 -5.40 0.73 -28.53
N ILE A 14 -4.21 0.95 -27.94
CA ILE A 14 -3.08 1.64 -28.59
C ILE A 14 -2.60 0.87 -29.83
N LEU A 15 -2.59 -0.47 -29.76
CA LEU A 15 -2.16 -1.34 -30.85
C LEU A 15 -3.25 -1.58 -31.91
N GLY A 16 -4.48 -1.08 -31.70
CA GLY A 16 -5.60 -1.27 -32.62
C GLY A 16 -6.31 -2.63 -32.51
N TYR A 17 -6.02 -3.42 -31.47
CA TYR A 17 -6.64 -4.74 -31.23
C TYR A 17 -8.00 -4.59 -30.54
N ARG A 18 -9.01 -4.16 -31.29
CA ARG A 18 -10.35 -3.81 -30.77
C ARG A 18 -11.09 -4.93 -30.06
N GLU A 19 -10.97 -6.18 -30.54
CA GLU A 19 -11.64 -7.31 -29.90
C GLU A 19 -10.97 -7.70 -28.58
N ASP A 20 -9.64 -7.59 -28.49
CA ASP A 20 -8.91 -7.78 -27.24
C ASP A 20 -9.24 -6.67 -26.23
N GLU A 21 -9.32 -5.42 -26.67
CA GLU A 21 -9.74 -4.29 -25.83
C GLU A 21 -11.11 -4.57 -25.18
N LYS A 22 -12.11 -4.99 -25.97
CA LYS A 22 -13.44 -5.34 -25.47
C LYS A 22 -13.39 -6.51 -24.50
N ARG A 23 -12.65 -7.58 -24.84
CA ARG A 23 -12.49 -8.77 -23.99
C ARG A 23 -11.92 -8.41 -22.62
N TRP A 24 -10.84 -7.63 -22.58
CA TRP A 24 -10.18 -7.24 -21.33
C TRP A 24 -11.06 -6.31 -20.48
N LYS A 25 -11.80 -5.40 -21.10
CA LYS A 25 -12.80 -4.57 -20.40
C LYS A 25 -13.89 -5.42 -19.76
N ALA A 26 -14.49 -6.35 -20.49
CA ALA A 26 -15.53 -7.24 -19.97
C ALA A 26 -15.03 -8.09 -18.80
N GLN A 27 -13.82 -8.64 -18.90
CA GLN A 27 -13.21 -9.40 -17.79
C GLN A 27 -12.92 -8.53 -16.56
N ALA A 28 -12.49 -7.28 -16.76
CA ALA A 28 -12.27 -6.36 -15.65
C ALA A 28 -13.58 -6.01 -14.92
N GLU A 29 -14.68 -5.82 -15.67
CA GLU A 29 -16.02 -5.59 -15.12
C GLU A 29 -16.53 -6.81 -14.33
N GLU A 30 -16.40 -8.02 -14.91
CA GLU A 30 -16.81 -9.24 -14.24
C GLU A 30 -16.02 -9.46 -12.94
N LEU A 31 -14.70 -9.28 -12.98
CA LEU A 31 -13.86 -9.42 -11.80
C LEU A 31 -14.17 -8.37 -10.73
N THR A 32 -14.46 -7.13 -11.16
CA THR A 32 -14.90 -6.05 -10.25
C THR A 32 -16.20 -6.43 -9.54
N ALA A 33 -17.16 -6.99 -10.27
CA ALA A 33 -18.43 -7.45 -9.68
C ALA A 33 -18.18 -8.59 -8.67
N ARG A 34 -17.31 -9.55 -9.00
CA ARG A 34 -16.94 -10.65 -8.09
C ARG A 34 -16.24 -10.14 -6.82
N ILE A 35 -15.29 -9.23 -6.93
CA ILE A 35 -14.60 -8.66 -5.75
C ILE A 35 -15.62 -7.98 -4.82
N ASN A 36 -16.53 -7.18 -5.38
CA ASN A 36 -17.58 -6.54 -4.58
C ASN A 36 -18.57 -7.54 -3.97
N ALA A 37 -18.89 -8.63 -4.66
CA ALA A 37 -19.81 -9.63 -4.15
C ALA A 37 -19.19 -10.50 -3.03
N PHE A 38 -17.90 -10.80 -3.13
CA PHE A 38 -17.26 -11.78 -2.25
C PHE A 38 -16.38 -11.15 -1.16
N LEU A 39 -15.68 -10.05 -1.44
CA LEU A 39 -14.65 -9.54 -0.54
C LEU A 39 -15.05 -8.28 0.22
N TRP A 40 -16.17 -7.64 -0.16
CA TRP A 40 -16.71 -6.51 0.58
C TRP A 40 -17.55 -6.98 1.77
N ASP A 41 -17.27 -6.46 2.96
CA ASP A 41 -18.06 -6.68 4.16
C ASP A 41 -18.89 -5.43 4.45
N GLU A 42 -20.21 -5.53 4.25
CA GLU A 42 -21.11 -4.38 4.39
C GLU A 42 -21.21 -3.88 5.84
N GLU A 43 -21.05 -4.77 6.81
CA GLU A 43 -21.12 -4.45 8.24
C GLU A 43 -20.00 -3.51 8.65
N THR A 44 -18.74 -3.87 8.41
CA THR A 44 -17.61 -3.00 8.80
C THR A 44 -17.37 -1.90 7.77
N GLY A 45 -17.61 -2.15 6.48
CA GLY A 45 -17.32 -1.19 5.42
C GLY A 45 -15.92 -1.26 4.89
N PHE A 46 -15.40 -2.48 4.85
CA PHE A 46 -14.02 -2.75 4.47
C PHE A 46 -13.97 -3.99 3.58
N TYR A 47 -12.90 -4.07 2.76
CA TYR A 47 -12.62 -5.29 2.01
C TYR A 47 -11.71 -6.21 2.84
N TYR A 48 -12.04 -7.50 2.86
CA TYR A 48 -11.23 -8.53 3.50
C TYR A 48 -10.99 -9.69 2.56
N ASP A 49 -9.91 -10.41 2.83
CA ASP A 49 -9.61 -11.65 2.14
C ASP A 49 -10.51 -12.78 2.64
N ARG A 50 -10.60 -13.82 1.81
CA ARG A 50 -11.22 -15.09 2.15
C ARG A 50 -10.25 -16.23 1.93
N GLU A 51 -10.35 -17.24 2.78
CA GLU A 51 -9.74 -18.53 2.56
C GLU A 51 -10.38 -19.24 1.36
N ILE A 52 -9.70 -20.29 0.86
CA ILE A 52 -10.20 -21.07 -0.30
C ILE A 52 -11.58 -21.68 -0.03
N ASP A 53 -11.88 -22.03 1.22
CA ASP A 53 -13.17 -22.55 1.64
C ASP A 53 -14.26 -21.47 1.82
N GLY A 54 -13.93 -20.20 1.59
CA GLY A 54 -14.82 -19.06 1.68
C GLY A 54 -14.91 -18.41 3.07
N THR A 55 -14.15 -18.92 4.06
CA THR A 55 -14.06 -18.34 5.40
C THR A 55 -13.41 -16.96 5.35
N TRP A 56 -13.95 -16.01 6.12
CA TRP A 56 -13.41 -14.65 6.19
C TRP A 56 -12.10 -14.57 6.97
N VAL A 57 -11.15 -13.81 6.46
CA VAL A 57 -9.96 -13.36 7.18
C VAL A 57 -10.17 -11.89 7.56
N LYS A 58 -10.91 -11.64 8.65
CA LYS A 58 -11.26 -10.28 9.11
C LYS A 58 -10.10 -9.61 9.85
N ILE A 59 -9.03 -9.29 9.12
CA ILE A 59 -7.89 -8.51 9.61
C ILE A 59 -7.73 -7.29 8.68
N LYS A 60 -7.82 -6.08 9.23
CA LYS A 60 -7.61 -4.84 8.49
C LYS A 60 -6.14 -4.69 8.11
N THR A 61 -5.87 -4.86 6.82
CA THR A 61 -4.57 -4.60 6.19
C THR A 61 -4.74 -3.62 5.03
N PRO A 62 -3.65 -3.02 4.50
CA PRO A 62 -3.74 -2.17 3.31
C PRO A 62 -4.35 -2.85 2.09
N ALA A 63 -4.35 -4.19 2.03
CA ALA A 63 -5.01 -4.93 0.95
C ALA A 63 -6.49 -4.55 0.80
N GLY A 64 -7.17 -4.25 1.92
CA GLY A 64 -8.56 -3.80 1.90
C GLY A 64 -8.77 -2.38 1.35
N LEU A 65 -7.69 -1.59 1.24
CA LEU A 65 -7.70 -0.25 0.63
C LEU A 65 -7.35 -0.28 -0.87
N PHE A 66 -6.69 -1.33 -1.35
CA PHE A 66 -6.26 -1.46 -2.76
C PHE A 66 -7.40 -1.47 -3.79
N PRO A 67 -8.66 -1.82 -3.47
CA PRO A 67 -9.79 -1.59 -4.35
C PRO A 67 -9.95 -0.14 -4.82
N LEU A 68 -9.48 0.86 -4.05
CA LEU A 68 -9.39 2.26 -4.51
C LEU A 68 -8.41 2.40 -5.68
N PHE A 69 -7.26 1.76 -5.64
CA PHE A 69 -6.29 1.82 -6.74
C PHE A 69 -6.84 1.16 -8.02
N ALA A 70 -7.49 0.01 -7.88
CA ALA A 70 -8.04 -0.74 -9.00
C ALA A 70 -9.32 -0.12 -9.60
N GLY A 71 -9.96 0.82 -8.91
CA GLY A 71 -11.26 1.36 -9.31
C GLY A 71 -12.41 0.38 -9.10
N VAL A 72 -12.28 -0.53 -8.13
CA VAL A 72 -13.25 -1.58 -7.84
C VAL A 72 -14.36 -1.07 -6.91
N ALA A 73 -14.02 -0.19 -5.98
CA ALA A 73 -14.98 0.36 -5.03
C ALA A 73 -15.98 1.31 -5.72
N SER A 74 -17.25 1.27 -5.34
CA SER A 74 -18.19 2.34 -5.65
C SER A 74 -17.81 3.64 -4.89
N PRO A 75 -18.33 4.82 -5.28
CA PRO A 75 -18.08 6.06 -4.54
C PRO A 75 -18.47 5.97 -3.05
N ALA A 76 -19.57 5.28 -2.72
CA ALA A 76 -20.00 5.08 -1.34
C ALA A 76 -19.04 4.17 -0.55
N GLN A 77 -18.57 3.09 -1.16
CA GLN A 77 -17.56 2.22 -0.54
C GLN A 77 -16.23 2.96 -0.37
N ALA A 78 -15.83 3.78 -1.34
CA ALA A 78 -14.62 4.59 -1.25
C ALA A 78 -14.68 5.58 -0.07
N GLU A 79 -15.82 6.22 0.18
CA GLU A 79 -16.00 7.08 1.35
C GLU A 79 -15.78 6.30 2.67
N ARG A 80 -16.30 5.07 2.76
CA ARG A 80 -16.11 4.21 3.94
C ARG A 80 -14.65 3.77 4.10
N LEU A 81 -13.98 3.41 3.01
CA LEU A 81 -12.54 3.10 3.02
C LEU A 81 -11.70 4.30 3.45
N VAL A 82 -12.06 5.52 3.02
CA VAL A 82 -11.39 6.75 3.44
C VAL A 82 -11.58 7.01 4.93
N LYS A 83 -12.75 6.68 5.51
CA LYS A 83 -12.97 6.75 6.96
C LYS A 83 -12.05 5.79 7.72
N HIS A 84 -11.89 4.55 7.24
CA HIS A 84 -10.91 3.61 7.81
C HIS A 84 -9.47 4.12 7.67
N LEU A 85 -9.09 4.57 6.47
CA LEU A 85 -7.76 5.10 6.19
C LEU A 85 -7.39 6.26 7.14
N THR A 86 -8.30 7.22 7.31
CA THR A 86 -8.07 8.43 8.10
C THR A 86 -8.33 8.26 9.59
N ASN A 87 -8.67 7.04 10.04
CA ASN A 87 -8.82 6.74 11.45
C ASN A 87 -7.44 6.60 12.14
N PRO A 88 -7.10 7.45 13.14
CA PRO A 88 -5.81 7.41 13.83
C PRO A 88 -5.53 6.11 14.62
N VAL A 89 -6.58 5.38 15.01
CA VAL A 89 -6.41 4.09 15.70
C VAL A 89 -6.32 2.91 14.74
N GLU A 90 -6.49 3.14 13.44
CA GLU A 90 -6.35 2.10 12.41
C GLU A 90 -5.13 2.38 11.55
N PHE A 91 -5.29 3.19 10.50
CA PHE A 91 -4.27 3.40 9.48
C PHE A 91 -3.63 4.79 9.52
N TRP A 92 -4.21 5.78 10.22
CA TRP A 92 -3.74 7.17 10.21
C TRP A 92 -2.74 7.51 11.33
N ALA A 93 -1.81 6.58 11.58
CA ALA A 93 -0.69 6.76 12.51
C ALA A 93 0.26 7.90 12.07
N HIS A 94 1.30 8.23 12.86
CA HIS A 94 2.31 9.26 12.54
C HIS A 94 2.82 9.15 11.09
N MET A 95 3.27 7.96 10.70
CA MET A 95 3.42 7.55 9.31
C MET A 95 2.24 6.63 8.95
N PRO A 96 1.32 7.04 8.06
CA PRO A 96 0.10 6.27 7.82
C PRO A 96 0.32 4.99 7.01
N VAL A 97 -0.72 4.17 6.98
CA VAL A 97 -0.84 2.88 6.26
C VAL A 97 0.15 1.82 6.79
N PRO A 98 0.08 1.49 8.10
CA PRO A 98 0.74 0.30 8.62
C PRO A 98 0.25 -0.95 7.89
N THR A 99 1.10 -1.97 7.80
CA THR A 99 0.77 -3.24 7.10
C THR A 99 -0.34 -4.05 7.77
N VAL A 100 -0.64 -3.75 9.03
CA VAL A 100 -1.80 -4.20 9.80
C VAL A 100 -2.29 -2.97 10.57
N ALA A 101 -3.60 -2.73 10.61
CA ALA A 101 -4.16 -1.59 11.35
C ALA A 101 -3.76 -1.65 12.84
N LEU A 102 -3.56 -0.49 13.46
CA LEU A 102 -3.02 -0.40 14.82
C LEU A 102 -3.91 -1.05 15.90
N ASP A 103 -5.21 -1.15 15.66
CA ASP A 103 -6.20 -1.72 16.57
C ASP A 103 -6.42 -3.23 16.38
N GLU A 104 -5.77 -3.85 15.39
CA GLU A 104 -5.86 -5.29 15.17
C GLU A 104 -5.09 -6.07 16.27
N PRO A 105 -5.67 -7.10 16.88
CA PRO A 105 -5.01 -7.89 17.93
C PRO A 105 -3.70 -8.55 17.47
N VAL A 106 -3.55 -8.76 16.16
CA VAL A 106 -2.38 -9.38 15.54
C VAL A 106 -1.29 -8.38 15.15
N TYR A 107 -1.47 -7.09 15.44
CA TYR A 107 -0.46 -6.07 15.20
C TYR A 107 0.84 -6.34 15.99
N GLU A 108 1.96 -6.35 15.28
CA GLU A 108 3.30 -6.51 15.82
C GLU A 108 4.32 -5.66 15.02
N PRO A 109 5.34 -5.05 15.66
CA PRO A 109 6.37 -4.27 14.96
C PRO A 109 7.40 -5.16 14.24
N ASP A 110 6.92 -6.11 13.42
CA ASP A 110 7.70 -7.05 12.62
C ASP A 110 7.23 -7.06 11.16
N MET A 111 8.10 -6.62 10.25
CA MET A 111 7.93 -6.64 8.80
C MET A 111 6.52 -6.28 8.28
N TRP A 112 5.70 -7.28 7.94
CA TRP A 112 4.37 -7.13 7.31
C TRP A 112 3.21 -7.23 8.30
N ARG A 113 3.48 -7.19 9.61
CA ARG A 113 2.46 -7.24 10.66
C ARG A 113 2.31 -5.94 11.45
N GLY A 114 2.73 -4.81 10.90
CA GLY A 114 2.60 -3.52 11.57
C GLY A 114 3.40 -2.38 10.94
N PRO A 115 4.70 -2.55 10.65
CA PRO A 115 5.50 -1.50 10.01
C PRO A 115 4.91 -0.99 8.69
N VAL A 116 5.23 0.25 8.35
CA VAL A 116 4.81 0.93 7.11
C VAL A 116 5.80 0.66 6.00
N TRP A 117 5.31 0.25 4.84
CA TRP A 117 6.11 0.07 3.63
C TRP A 117 5.71 1.13 2.60
N LEU A 118 6.64 1.60 1.78
CA LEU A 118 6.36 2.67 0.81
C LEU A 118 5.43 2.23 -0.33
N ALA A 119 5.45 0.93 -0.68
CA ALA A 119 4.64 0.40 -1.78
C ALA A 119 3.13 0.47 -1.48
N PRO A 120 2.61 0.00 -0.33
CA PRO A 120 1.24 0.25 0.09
C PRO A 120 0.86 1.73 0.07
N ASN A 121 1.70 2.62 0.60
CA ASN A 121 1.40 4.07 0.61
C ASN A 121 1.22 4.60 -0.81
N PHE A 122 2.13 4.26 -1.73
CA PHE A 122 2.01 4.65 -3.13
C PHE A 122 0.70 4.15 -3.75
N ILE A 123 0.35 2.88 -3.56
CA ILE A 123 -0.90 2.29 -4.09
C ILE A 123 -2.12 3.03 -3.52
N VAL A 124 -2.14 3.30 -2.22
CA VAL A 124 -3.24 4.03 -1.58
C VAL A 124 -3.32 5.47 -2.06
N ILE A 125 -2.20 6.18 -2.23
CA ILE A 125 -2.13 7.53 -2.80
C ILE A 125 -2.75 7.57 -4.21
N GLU A 126 -2.36 6.64 -5.08
CA GLU A 126 -2.93 6.54 -6.43
C GLU A 126 -4.42 6.18 -6.41
N GLY A 127 -4.85 5.34 -5.47
CA GLY A 127 -6.25 5.06 -5.22
C GLY A 127 -7.05 6.30 -4.79
N LEU A 128 -6.52 7.08 -3.85
CA LEU A 128 -7.15 8.34 -3.43
C LEU A 128 -7.29 9.33 -4.58
N ARG A 129 -6.23 9.50 -5.39
CA ARG A 129 -6.24 10.34 -6.59
C ARG A 129 -7.33 9.91 -7.57
N ARG A 130 -7.45 8.60 -7.82
CA ARG A 130 -8.48 8.03 -8.71
C ARG A 130 -9.90 8.39 -8.29
N TYR A 131 -10.16 8.50 -6.99
CA TYR A 131 -11.48 8.83 -6.43
C TYR A 131 -11.65 10.32 -6.12
N GLY A 132 -10.70 11.17 -6.53
CA GLY A 132 -10.81 12.63 -6.37
C GLY A 132 -10.35 13.18 -5.01
N TYR A 133 -9.81 12.34 -4.13
CA TYR A 133 -9.28 12.75 -2.82
C TYR A 133 -7.86 13.31 -2.92
N GLN A 134 -7.68 14.36 -3.73
CA GLN A 134 -6.37 14.93 -4.08
C GLN A 134 -5.62 15.47 -2.84
N ASP A 135 -6.30 16.24 -1.99
CA ASP A 135 -5.69 16.81 -0.79
C ASP A 135 -5.25 15.72 0.20
N LEU A 136 -6.07 14.68 0.37
CA LEU A 136 -5.74 13.56 1.24
C LEU A 136 -4.57 12.73 0.68
N ALA A 137 -4.54 12.53 -0.64
CA ALA A 137 -3.43 11.86 -1.32
C ALA A 137 -2.12 12.64 -1.14
N LYS A 138 -2.20 13.98 -1.23
CA LYS A 138 -1.07 14.88 -0.98
C LYS A 138 -0.61 14.81 0.47
N GLU A 139 -1.51 14.86 1.45
CA GLU A 139 -1.16 14.74 2.86
C GLU A 139 -0.47 13.39 3.16
N LEU A 140 -1.03 12.28 2.67
CA LEU A 140 -0.44 10.96 2.84
C LEU A 140 0.98 10.90 2.23
N LYS A 141 1.16 11.44 1.02
CA LYS A 141 2.46 11.55 0.37
C LYS A 141 3.45 12.37 1.21
N GLU A 142 3.06 13.56 1.66
CA GLU A 142 3.92 14.47 2.42
C GLU A 142 4.35 13.86 3.75
N ARG A 143 3.43 13.24 4.48
CA ARG A 143 3.75 12.54 5.74
C ARG A 143 4.68 11.35 5.53
N THR A 144 4.47 10.60 4.44
CA THR A 144 5.35 9.49 4.04
C THR A 144 6.77 9.99 3.76
N LEU A 145 6.90 11.02 2.94
CA LEU A 145 8.21 11.58 2.55
C LEU A 145 8.92 12.27 3.71
N ALA A 146 8.19 12.97 4.58
CA ALA A 146 8.76 13.62 5.76
C ALA A 146 9.40 12.60 6.71
N GLU A 147 8.75 11.45 6.94
CA GLU A 147 9.30 10.41 7.79
C GLU A 147 10.51 9.72 7.15
N VAL A 148 10.46 9.47 5.84
CA VAL A 148 11.60 8.94 5.09
C VAL A 148 12.80 9.88 5.16
N ASP A 149 12.60 11.17 4.91
CA ASP A 149 13.65 12.19 4.98
C ASP A 149 14.24 12.29 6.39
N ARG A 150 13.40 12.35 7.43
CA ARG A 150 13.84 12.40 8.83
C ARG A 150 14.84 11.29 9.18
N TRP A 151 14.53 10.06 8.79
CA TRP A 151 15.44 8.94 9.01
C TRP A 151 16.64 8.97 8.08
N TYR A 152 16.47 9.37 6.82
CA TYR A 152 17.57 9.52 5.88
C TYR A 152 18.62 10.52 6.37
N GLN A 153 18.22 11.69 6.89
CA GLN A 153 19.13 12.68 7.47
C GLN A 153 19.92 12.13 8.68
N THR A 154 19.34 11.19 9.41
CA THR A 154 19.96 10.60 10.61
C THR A 154 20.86 9.40 10.27
N THR A 155 20.45 8.56 9.32
CA THR A 155 21.11 7.27 9.04
C THR A 155 21.88 7.23 7.72
N GLY A 156 21.71 8.23 6.85
CA GLY A 156 22.30 8.28 5.51
C GLY A 156 21.79 7.19 4.56
N CYS A 157 20.63 6.58 4.85
CA CYS A 157 20.14 5.40 4.15
C CYS A 157 18.61 5.40 4.09
N LEU A 158 18.05 4.87 3.00
CA LEU A 158 16.64 4.55 2.85
C LEU A 158 16.36 3.14 3.38
N TRP A 159 15.20 2.94 4.00
CA TRP A 159 14.84 1.69 4.63
C TRP A 159 13.63 1.05 3.92
N GLU A 160 13.52 -0.28 4.02
CA GLU A 160 12.38 -1.03 3.47
C GLU A 160 11.05 -0.61 4.09
N PHE A 161 11.07 -0.42 5.41
CA PHE A 161 9.90 -0.13 6.21
C PHE A 161 10.24 0.68 7.46
N TYR A 162 9.22 1.34 7.98
CA TYR A 162 9.31 2.36 9.01
C TYR A 162 8.29 2.07 10.13
N ASP A 163 8.56 2.58 11.32
CA ASP A 163 7.63 2.48 12.43
C ASP A 163 6.43 3.43 12.20
N PRO A 164 5.18 2.94 12.18
CA PRO A 164 4.01 3.80 11.99
C PRO A 164 3.88 4.90 13.05
N ARG A 165 4.46 4.69 14.24
CA ARG A 165 4.44 5.69 15.33
C ARG A 165 5.61 6.67 15.27
N GLY A 166 6.64 6.40 14.45
CA GLY A 166 7.85 7.21 14.37
C GLY A 166 8.74 7.15 15.61
N GLU A 167 8.49 6.23 16.55
CA GLU A 167 9.18 6.12 17.83
C GLU A 167 10.44 5.26 17.72
N VAL A 168 10.38 4.21 16.90
CA VAL A 168 11.45 3.22 16.76
C VAL A 168 12.24 3.46 15.46
N PRO A 169 13.58 3.61 15.52
CA PRO A 169 14.40 3.69 14.32
C PRO A 169 14.22 2.46 13.41
N PRO A 170 14.16 2.63 12.08
CA PRO A 170 14.04 1.52 11.13
C PRO A 170 15.11 0.42 11.30
N SER A 171 16.31 0.78 11.75
CA SER A 171 17.40 -0.16 12.07
C SER A 171 17.08 -1.09 13.25
N LYS A 172 16.22 -0.67 14.18
CA LYS A 172 15.87 -1.41 15.39
C LYS A 172 14.62 -2.28 15.25
N LEU A 173 13.78 -2.03 14.25
CA LEU A 173 12.59 -2.83 13.97
C LEU A 173 12.92 -4.33 13.76
N ARG A 174 11.97 -5.19 14.13
CA ARG A 174 12.13 -6.65 14.05
C ARG A 174 12.21 -7.09 12.58
N ARG A 175 13.05 -8.09 12.33
CA ARG A 175 13.30 -8.71 11.02
C ARG A 175 13.48 -10.20 11.24
N LYS A 176 12.79 -11.05 10.47
CA LYS A 176 12.87 -12.52 10.56
C LYS A 176 14.29 -13.09 10.55
N TRP A 177 15.24 -12.42 9.89
CA TRP A 177 16.59 -12.94 9.68
C TRP A 177 17.66 -12.43 10.67
N ARG A 178 17.32 -11.60 11.66
CA ARG A 178 18.32 -10.96 12.54
C ARG A 178 19.00 -11.91 13.56
N LYS A 179 18.61 -13.20 13.60
CA LYS A 179 19.26 -14.21 14.45
C LYS A 179 20.65 -14.66 13.93
N TYR A 180 21.01 -14.39 12.67
CA TYR A 180 22.27 -14.85 12.08
C TYR A 180 22.88 -13.80 11.12
N ARG A 181 23.58 -12.79 11.65
CA ARG A 181 24.63 -12.07 10.89
C ARG A 181 25.81 -11.79 11.84
N PRO A 182 27.05 -12.21 11.52
CA PRO A 182 28.23 -11.80 12.28
C PRO A 182 28.40 -10.27 12.22
N PRO A 183 29.10 -9.66 13.19
CA PRO A 183 29.28 -8.22 13.24
C PRO A 183 30.10 -7.76 12.03
N TYR A 184 29.49 -7.00 11.13
CA TYR A 184 30.23 -6.35 10.06
C TYR A 184 31.09 -5.21 10.63
N PRO A 185 32.29 -4.95 10.07
CA PRO A 185 33.15 -3.86 10.54
C PRO A 185 32.47 -2.50 10.33
N LEU A 186 32.48 -1.67 11.37
CA LEU A 186 31.78 -0.39 11.53
C LEU A 186 32.21 0.78 10.61
N ALA A 187 32.91 0.53 9.50
CA ALA A 187 33.51 1.59 8.68
C ALA A 187 33.38 1.40 7.16
N SER A 188 32.45 0.58 6.69
CA SER A 188 32.18 0.47 5.25
C SER A 188 30.68 0.47 5.00
N PRO A 189 30.16 1.40 4.17
CA PRO A 189 28.78 1.29 3.71
C PRO A 189 28.70 0.03 2.86
N ILE A 190 28.09 -1.02 3.42
CA ILE A 190 27.63 -2.14 2.61
C ILE A 190 26.40 -1.60 1.89
N PRO A 191 26.44 -1.41 0.56
CA PRO A 191 25.30 -0.92 -0.21
C PRO A 191 24.33 -2.09 -0.33
N ASP A 192 23.64 -2.38 0.77
CA ASP A 192 22.72 -3.49 0.88
C ASP A 192 21.59 -3.22 -0.11
N MET A 193 21.31 -4.22 -0.94
CA MET A 193 20.20 -4.32 -1.90
C MET A 193 18.82 -4.28 -1.21
N GLN A 194 18.74 -3.72 -0.01
CA GLN A 194 17.58 -3.62 0.88
C GLN A 194 16.75 -2.36 0.59
N SER A 195 17.20 -1.44 -0.26
CA SER A 195 16.47 -0.18 -0.47
C SER A 195 16.20 0.19 -1.92
N LEU A 196 16.52 -0.66 -2.91
CA LEU A 196 16.16 -0.38 -4.31
C LEU A 196 14.66 -0.13 -4.45
N THR A 197 13.84 -0.96 -3.83
CA THR A 197 12.39 -0.79 -3.81
C THR A 197 11.99 0.52 -3.12
N GLY A 198 12.59 0.82 -1.95
CA GLY A 198 12.34 2.08 -1.24
C GLY A 198 12.71 3.31 -2.06
N ALA A 199 13.89 3.31 -2.70
CA ALA A 199 14.37 4.37 -3.56
C ALA A 199 13.48 4.58 -4.79
N CYS A 200 13.01 3.49 -5.42
CA CYS A 200 12.04 3.56 -6.52
C CYS A 200 10.73 4.24 -6.07
N PHE A 201 10.17 3.88 -4.92
CA PHE A 201 8.95 4.50 -4.44
C PHE A 201 9.15 5.95 -3.99
N VAL A 202 10.29 6.28 -3.39
CA VAL A 202 10.63 7.69 -3.12
C VAL A 202 10.70 8.48 -4.43
N ALA A 203 11.36 7.95 -5.47
CA ALA A 203 11.43 8.60 -6.77
C ALA A 203 10.04 8.78 -7.42
N LEU A 204 9.17 7.76 -7.34
CA LEU A 204 7.79 7.83 -7.81
C LEU A 204 6.97 8.88 -7.04
N LEU A 205 7.14 8.96 -5.71
CA LEU A 205 6.44 9.92 -4.88
C LEU A 205 6.93 11.36 -5.12
N LEU A 206 8.23 11.55 -5.35
CA LEU A 206 8.82 12.85 -5.68
C LEU A 206 8.50 13.30 -7.11
N GLY A 207 8.39 12.34 -8.04
CA GLY A 207 8.10 12.60 -9.44
C GLY A 207 6.63 12.97 -9.68
N GLU A 208 6.25 14.22 -9.45
CA GLU A 208 4.99 14.75 -10.00
C GLU A 208 5.18 15.18 -11.45
N GLY A 209 4.29 14.73 -12.34
CA GLY A 209 4.03 15.39 -13.62
C GLY A 209 5.00 15.09 -14.77
N ARG A 210 5.20 13.82 -15.14
CA ARG A 210 5.48 13.53 -16.56
C ARG A 210 4.18 13.11 -17.23
N PRO A 211 3.80 13.79 -18.34
CA PRO A 211 2.57 13.51 -19.08
C PRO A 211 2.52 12.08 -19.60
#